data_AF-A0A7S2C8U7-F1
#
_entry.id   AF-A0A7S2C8U7-F1
#
_cell.length_a   1.000
_cell.length_b   1.000
_cell.length_c   1.000
_cell.angle_alpha   90.00
_cell.angle_beta   90.00
_cell.angle_gamma   90.00
#
_symmetry.space_group_name_H-M   'P 1'
#
loop_
_entity.id
_entity.type
_entity.pdbx_description
1 polymer ?
#
loop_
_entity_poly.entity_id
_entity_poly.type
_entity_poly.pdbx_seq_one_letter_code
_entity_poly.pdbx_strand_id
1 'polypeptide(L)'
;NRSAQAIPSSGRTAVIFTRPVASKGLSPSDSMAPRTTVALLLALVAATAYASTDASCDAEHADDRCTQKGAAPVKKYRSSSMLQVGSSNKMAQALSESIAEEDTVADTVLNKASFAAGTVRITAPGRYTLSEDIEFSPTPPGQWSSIPPDSPQYPQLAGYFLGFFTALSIEANDVELDCAGKEIKMSTAFHKRQRFFSIIELGSSPFPAGAGPPQFASTFTTPASPVFATNVVIKNCKLGLSSHHSIHGNNNAGVTVQNTQMYDFEVGGVSLNGASNVVLEGLTIGPSLK
;
A
#
# COMPACT_ATOMS: atom_id res chain seq x y z
N ASN A 1 -25.56 -33.38 -18.91
CA ASN A 1 -24.73 -33.15 -20.11
C ASN A 1 -24.79 -31.68 -20.55
N ARG A 2 -23.89 -30.86 -20.00
CA ARG A 2 -23.22 -29.73 -20.67
C ARG A 2 -22.14 -29.22 -19.71
N SER A 3 -20.92 -29.61 -20.06
CA SER A 3 -19.64 -29.19 -19.50
C SER A 3 -19.19 -27.84 -20.08
N ALA A 4 -18.14 -27.29 -19.44
CA ALA A 4 -17.33 -26.10 -19.77
C ALA A 4 -17.76 -24.81 -19.04
N GLN A 5 -16.87 -24.04 -18.38
CA GLN A 5 -15.41 -23.97 -18.48
C GLN A 5 -14.84 -23.35 -17.20
N ALA A 6 -13.82 -23.97 -16.60
CA ALA A 6 -13.04 -23.37 -15.53
C ALA A 6 -12.03 -22.39 -16.14
N ILE A 7 -12.06 -21.14 -15.69
CA ILE A 7 -11.01 -20.15 -15.94
C ILE A 7 -9.96 -20.34 -14.84
N PRO A 8 -8.68 -20.58 -15.15
CA PRO A 8 -7.65 -20.71 -14.12
C PRO A 8 -7.24 -19.32 -13.66
N SER A 9 -7.68 -18.89 -12.47
CA SER A 9 -7.07 -17.74 -11.79
C SER A 9 -5.83 -18.22 -11.04
N SER A 10 -4.65 -17.94 -11.61
CA SER A 10 -3.35 -18.18 -10.96
C SER A 10 -3.03 -17.11 -9.91
N GLY A 11 -4.00 -16.75 -9.07
CA GLY A 11 -3.80 -15.87 -7.93
C GLY A 11 -3.31 -16.69 -6.74
N ARG A 12 -2.09 -16.45 -6.27
CA ARG A 12 -1.62 -17.01 -5.00
C ARG A 12 -2.37 -16.30 -3.87
N THR A 13 -3.35 -16.96 -3.27
CA THR A 13 -3.94 -16.51 -2.01
C THR A 13 -2.95 -16.80 -0.88
N ALA A 14 -2.43 -15.76 -0.23
CA ALA A 14 -1.69 -15.91 1.01
C ALA A 14 -2.68 -15.86 2.17
N VAL A 15 -3.08 -17.04 2.68
CA VAL A 15 -3.83 -17.15 3.95
C VAL A 15 -2.86 -17.68 5.00
N ILE A 16 -2.50 -16.87 5.98
CA ILE A 16 -1.61 -17.28 7.08
C ILE A 16 -2.47 -17.61 8.29
N PHE A 17 -2.52 -18.89 8.66
CA PHE A 17 -3.05 -19.36 9.94
C PHE A 17 -1.89 -19.75 10.84
N THR A 18 -1.71 -19.06 11.97
CA THR A 18 -0.73 -19.43 13.00
C THR A 18 -1.43 -20.00 14.23
N ARG A 19 -0.96 -21.16 14.70
CA ARG A 19 -1.34 -21.75 16.00
C ARG A 19 -0.58 -21.04 17.13
N PRO A 20 -1.17 -20.87 18.32
CA PRO A 20 -0.51 -20.16 19.41
C PRO A 20 0.68 -20.97 19.97
N VAL A 21 1.84 -20.33 20.02
CA VAL A 21 3.00 -20.79 20.80
C VAL A 21 3.03 -19.98 22.10
N ALA A 22 2.95 -20.67 23.23
CA ALA A 22 3.08 -20.06 24.54
C ALA A 22 4.54 -19.67 24.80
N SER A 23 4.83 -18.38 25.01
CA SER A 23 6.12 -17.93 25.53
C SER A 23 5.96 -17.33 26.93
N LYS A 24 6.62 -17.97 27.90
CA LYS A 24 6.91 -17.42 29.22
C LYS A 24 7.85 -16.21 29.08
N GLY A 25 7.59 -15.19 29.88
CA GLY A 25 8.26 -13.89 29.80
C GLY A 25 9.69 -13.84 30.33
N LEU A 26 10.32 -12.70 30.07
CA LEU A 26 11.40 -12.06 30.82
C LEU A 26 11.49 -10.59 30.36
N SER A 27 11.44 -9.67 31.32
CA SER A 27 11.90 -8.27 31.24
C SER A 27 13.42 -8.25 31.59
N PRO A 28 14.23 -7.17 31.42
CA PRO A 28 13.90 -5.77 31.75
C PRO A 28 14.55 -4.63 30.90
N SER A 29 14.06 -3.41 31.18
CA SER A 29 14.70 -2.07 31.17
C SER A 29 16.00 -1.81 30.39
N ASP A 30 15.98 -0.85 29.45
CA ASP A 30 16.47 0.53 29.65
C ASP A 30 16.76 1.26 28.32
N SER A 31 16.12 2.43 28.18
CA SER A 31 16.64 3.70 27.65
C SER A 31 17.93 3.67 26.80
N MET A 32 17.80 3.98 25.50
CA MET A 32 18.67 4.97 24.83
C MET A 32 18.11 5.41 23.48
N ALA A 33 17.96 6.73 23.30
CA ALA A 33 17.53 7.39 22.07
C ALA A 33 18.59 7.27 20.95
N PRO A 34 18.20 7.10 19.67
CA PRO A 34 19.15 7.21 18.58
C PRO A 34 19.27 8.67 18.11
N ARG A 35 20.51 9.16 18.13
CA ARG A 35 20.94 10.40 17.48
C ARG A 35 20.84 10.22 15.96
N THR A 36 20.09 11.11 15.32
CA THR A 36 20.02 11.32 13.89
C THR A 36 21.43 11.57 13.33
N THR A 37 21.92 10.67 12.50
CA THR A 37 23.11 10.90 11.67
C THR A 37 22.72 10.60 10.22
N VAL A 38 22.42 11.65 9.46
CA VAL A 38 22.19 11.57 8.01
C VAL A 38 23.57 11.61 7.35
N ALA A 39 24.04 10.46 6.87
CA ALA A 39 25.21 10.38 6.00
C ALA A 39 24.75 10.43 4.55
N LEU A 40 24.94 11.57 3.89
CA LEU A 40 24.66 11.75 2.46
C LEU A 40 25.89 11.30 1.66
N LEU A 41 25.80 10.14 0.99
CA LEU A 41 26.80 9.69 0.02
C LEU A 41 26.35 10.16 -1.38
N LEU A 42 26.99 11.19 -1.94
CA LEU A 42 26.88 11.49 -3.37
C LEU A 42 27.95 10.70 -4.13
N ALA A 43 27.54 9.64 -4.83
CA ALA A 43 28.36 9.01 -5.85
C ALA A 43 28.04 9.63 -7.21
N LEU A 44 28.98 10.42 -7.76
CA LEU A 44 28.94 10.89 -9.15
C LEU A 44 29.34 9.72 -10.06
N VAL A 45 28.40 9.18 -10.85
CA VAL A 45 28.74 8.30 -11.98
C VAL A 45 28.74 9.15 -13.25
N ALA A 46 29.94 9.50 -13.73
CA ALA A 46 30.12 10.03 -15.07
C ALA A 46 30.17 8.87 -16.07
N ALA A 47 29.07 8.62 -16.77
CA ALA A 47 29.05 7.68 -17.89
C ALA A 47 29.82 8.30 -19.07
N THR A 48 31.03 7.80 -19.32
CA THR A 48 31.74 8.04 -20.58
C THR A 48 31.34 6.94 -21.56
N ALA A 49 30.67 7.31 -22.64
CA ALA A 49 30.36 6.41 -23.74
C ALA A 49 31.66 6.03 -24.46
N TYR A 50 32.02 4.74 -24.43
CA TYR A 50 33.00 4.17 -25.36
C TYR A 50 32.23 3.49 -26.49
N ALA A 51 32.41 4.01 -27.71
CA ALA A 51 32.05 3.29 -28.92
C ALA A 51 33.15 2.25 -29.17
N SER A 52 32.82 0.95 -29.08
CA SER A 52 33.67 -0.12 -29.59
C SER A 52 33.11 -0.59 -30.93
N THR A 53 33.77 -0.20 -32.01
CA THR A 53 33.71 -0.91 -33.28
C THR A 53 34.81 -1.97 -33.26
N ASP A 54 34.44 -3.21 -32.95
CA ASP A 54 35.27 -4.37 -33.31
C ASP A 54 34.39 -5.39 -34.02
N ALA A 55 34.44 -5.33 -35.35
CA ALA A 55 34.03 -6.41 -36.23
C ALA A 55 35.21 -7.37 -36.34
N SER A 56 35.25 -8.40 -35.50
CA SER A 56 36.12 -9.56 -35.72
C SER A 56 35.40 -10.54 -36.65
N CYS A 57 35.86 -10.61 -37.90
CA CYS A 57 35.52 -11.70 -38.80
C CYS A 57 36.50 -12.84 -38.52
N ASP A 58 36.02 -13.92 -37.92
CA ASP A 58 36.78 -15.16 -37.79
C ASP A 58 36.87 -15.86 -39.14
N ALA A 59 38.09 -16.28 -39.47
CA ALA A 59 38.45 -16.94 -40.71
C ALA A 59 38.17 -18.44 -40.63
N GLU A 60 37.19 -18.92 -41.39
CA GLU A 60 37.25 -20.23 -42.06
C GLU A 60 36.21 -20.23 -43.20
N HIS A 61 36.69 -20.58 -44.40
CA HIS A 61 36.01 -20.59 -45.71
C HIS A 61 36.12 -19.31 -46.55
N ALA A 62 36.90 -19.45 -47.61
CA ALA A 62 37.04 -18.50 -48.71
C ALA A 62 35.72 -18.39 -49.48
N ASP A 63 35.21 -17.17 -49.64
CA ASP A 63 34.77 -16.69 -50.96
C ASP A 63 34.54 -15.16 -50.98
N ASP A 64 34.78 -14.61 -52.17
CA ASP A 64 34.82 -13.21 -52.58
C ASP A 64 33.69 -12.28 -52.08
N ARG A 65 34.09 -11.19 -51.39
CA ARG A 65 33.75 -9.76 -51.64
C ARG A 65 33.75 -8.92 -50.35
N CYS A 66 34.89 -8.32 -50.02
CA CYS A 66 34.97 -7.22 -49.07
C CYS A 66 35.29 -5.92 -49.83
N THR A 67 34.25 -5.24 -50.32
CA THR A 67 34.39 -3.92 -50.98
C THR A 67 34.29 -2.79 -49.95
N GLN A 68 35.41 -2.11 -49.76
CA GLN A 68 35.51 -0.81 -49.10
C GLN A 68 34.73 0.27 -49.87
N LYS A 69 34.11 1.21 -49.15
CA LYS A 69 33.87 2.59 -49.62
C LYS A 69 33.44 3.50 -48.47
N GLY A 70 34.17 4.61 -48.29
CA GLY A 70 33.60 5.83 -47.73
C GLY A 70 34.32 6.46 -46.53
N ALA A 71 35.59 6.87 -46.70
CA ALA A 71 36.21 7.86 -45.83
C ALA A 71 35.74 9.28 -46.21
N ALA A 72 35.39 10.10 -45.22
CA ALA A 72 35.21 11.55 -45.35
C ALA A 72 35.88 12.27 -44.15
N PRO A 73 36.40 13.51 -44.32
CA PRO A 73 37.61 13.94 -43.65
C PRO A 73 37.37 14.64 -42.30
N VAL A 74 38.30 14.39 -41.38
CA VAL A 74 38.46 15.09 -40.09
C VAL A 74 38.91 16.53 -40.34
N LYS A 75 38.08 17.52 -39.96
CA LYS A 75 38.52 18.91 -39.80
C LYS A 75 39.15 19.09 -38.42
N LYS A 76 40.47 19.30 -38.40
CA LYS A 76 41.20 19.85 -37.25
C LYS A 76 40.82 21.33 -37.08
N TYR A 77 40.32 21.69 -35.91
CA TYR A 77 40.45 23.06 -35.38
C TYR A 77 41.17 22.98 -34.03
N ARG A 78 42.39 23.51 -34.01
CA ARG A 78 43.05 23.97 -32.78
C ARG A 78 42.64 25.43 -32.59
N SER A 79 42.08 25.76 -31.44
CA SER A 79 42.22 27.09 -30.86
C SER A 79 42.17 26.96 -29.35
N SER A 80 43.31 27.23 -28.73
CA SER A 80 43.43 27.44 -27.29
C SER A 80 42.80 28.79 -26.95
N SER A 81 41.84 28.79 -26.04
CA SER A 81 41.61 29.95 -25.17
C SER A 81 41.11 29.45 -23.83
N MET A 82 41.95 29.64 -22.80
CA MET A 82 41.51 29.64 -21.41
C MET A 82 40.32 30.58 -21.28
N LEU A 83 39.19 30.07 -20.80
CA LEU A 83 38.08 30.88 -20.31
C LEU A 83 37.67 30.32 -18.95
N GLN A 84 38.18 31.03 -17.94
CA GLN A 84 37.69 31.19 -16.57
C GLN A 84 36.82 30.07 -15.96
N VAL A 85 37.46 29.33 -15.06
CA VAL A 85 36.82 28.70 -13.89
C VAL A 85 36.16 29.81 -13.06
N GLY A 86 34.84 29.91 -13.14
CA GLY A 86 34.12 30.95 -12.41
C GLY A 86 32.61 30.97 -12.65
N SER A 87 31.91 29.85 -12.49
CA SER A 87 30.44 29.86 -12.26
C SER A 87 29.89 28.47 -11.86
N SER A 88 30.53 27.77 -10.93
CA SER A 88 30.00 26.48 -10.45
C SER A 88 29.00 26.64 -9.30
N ASN A 89 28.92 27.83 -8.68
CA ASN A 89 28.06 28.03 -7.51
C ASN A 89 26.60 28.32 -7.86
N LYS A 90 26.28 28.92 -9.02
CA LYS A 90 24.88 29.23 -9.35
C LYS A 90 24.08 28.01 -9.82
N MET A 91 24.70 27.07 -10.53
CA MET A 91 24.04 25.82 -10.92
C MET A 91 23.90 24.87 -9.72
N ALA A 92 24.91 24.77 -8.85
CA ALA A 92 24.81 23.97 -7.63
C ALA A 92 23.79 24.55 -6.64
N GLN A 93 23.69 25.88 -6.56
CA GLN A 93 22.69 26.56 -5.73
C GLN A 93 21.28 26.42 -6.31
N ALA A 94 21.11 26.51 -7.63
CA ALA A 94 19.84 26.24 -8.30
C ALA A 94 19.41 24.75 -8.21
N LEU A 95 20.36 23.82 -8.16
CA LEU A 95 20.09 22.39 -7.96
C LEU A 95 19.82 22.04 -6.49
N SER A 96 20.43 22.78 -5.54
CA SER A 96 20.13 22.63 -4.10
C SER A 96 18.82 23.30 -3.70
N GLU A 97 18.41 24.37 -4.40
CA GLU A 97 17.11 25.01 -4.21
C GLU A 97 15.96 24.19 -4.82
N SER A 98 16.24 23.27 -5.75
CA SER A 98 15.24 22.33 -6.30
C SER A 98 15.08 21.02 -5.52
N ILE A 99 15.80 20.82 -4.39
CA ILE A 99 15.71 19.61 -3.54
C ILE A 99 15.23 19.96 -2.11
N ALA A 100 14.61 21.13 -1.94
CA ALA A 100 13.96 21.51 -0.69
C ALA A 100 12.46 21.79 -0.90
N GLU A 101 11.80 20.97 -1.71
CA GLU A 101 10.39 20.74 -1.48
C GLU A 101 10.35 19.68 -0.37
N GLU A 102 10.35 20.15 0.89
CA GLU A 102 9.95 19.32 2.02
C GLU A 102 8.51 18.91 1.68
N ASP A 103 8.37 17.71 1.11
CA ASP A 103 7.08 17.12 0.77
C ASP A 103 6.26 17.13 2.06
N THR A 104 5.38 18.12 2.19
CA THR A 104 4.54 18.28 3.37
C THR A 104 3.50 17.17 3.30
N VAL A 105 3.91 15.95 3.66
CA VAL A 105 3.04 14.80 3.78
C VAL A 105 1.97 15.21 4.78
N ALA A 106 0.72 15.35 4.30
CA ALA A 106 -0.39 15.75 5.14
C ALA A 106 -0.48 14.79 6.33
N ASP A 107 -0.32 15.31 7.55
CA ASP A 107 -0.37 14.51 8.78
C ASP A 107 -1.74 14.70 9.46
N THR A 108 -2.53 13.65 9.46
CA THR A 108 -3.90 13.64 9.98
C THR A 108 -3.97 12.78 11.24
N VAL A 109 -4.41 13.37 12.34
CA VAL A 109 -4.63 12.64 13.59
C VAL A 109 -6.05 12.09 13.64
N LEU A 110 -6.18 10.79 13.88
CA LEU A 110 -7.44 10.07 14.04
C LEU A 110 -7.69 9.75 15.51
N ASN A 111 -8.90 10.02 15.97
CA ASN A 111 -9.34 9.80 17.36
C ASN A 111 -10.76 9.24 17.39
N LYS A 112 -11.33 8.97 18.56
CA LYS A 112 -12.70 8.40 18.67
C LYS A 112 -13.75 9.23 17.95
N ALA A 113 -13.63 10.56 17.95
CA ALA A 113 -14.59 11.44 17.27
C ALA A 113 -14.54 11.27 15.75
N SER A 114 -13.37 10.93 15.18
CA SER A 114 -13.24 10.59 13.75
C SER A 114 -14.15 9.42 13.34
N PHE A 115 -14.37 8.46 14.24
CA PHE A 115 -15.16 7.24 14.00
C PHE A 115 -16.62 7.34 14.45
N ALA A 116 -17.03 8.44 15.09
CA ALA A 116 -18.35 8.55 15.70
C ALA A 116 -19.50 8.41 14.70
N ALA A 117 -19.27 8.85 13.46
CA ALA A 117 -20.26 8.83 12.37
C ALA A 117 -20.20 7.56 11.50
N GLY A 118 -19.27 6.63 11.73
CA GLY A 118 -19.05 5.48 10.85
C GLY A 118 -17.61 5.35 10.36
N THR A 119 -17.46 4.65 9.23
CA THR A 119 -16.16 4.40 8.60
C THR A 119 -15.41 5.70 8.31
N VAL A 120 -14.16 5.77 8.74
CA VAL A 120 -13.24 6.81 8.28
C VAL A 120 -12.73 6.41 6.89
N ARG A 121 -13.04 7.25 5.90
CA ARG A 121 -12.61 7.07 4.50
C ARG A 121 -11.37 7.91 4.23
N ILE A 122 -10.23 7.26 4.04
CA ILE A 122 -8.96 7.91 3.67
C ILE A 122 -8.93 8.01 2.14
N THR A 123 -9.31 9.17 1.62
CA THR A 123 -9.43 9.43 0.17
C THR A 123 -8.33 10.34 -0.38
N ALA A 124 -7.30 10.62 0.43
CA ALA A 124 -6.14 11.41 0.02
C ALA A 124 -4.84 10.71 0.47
N PRO A 125 -3.73 10.88 -0.28
CA PRO A 125 -2.40 10.50 0.19
C PRO A 125 -2.04 11.21 1.48
N GLY A 126 -1.18 10.59 2.29
CA GLY A 126 -0.70 11.21 3.52
C GLY A 126 -0.42 10.25 4.66
N ARG A 127 -0.04 10.85 5.79
CA ARG A 127 0.21 10.17 7.06
C ARG A 127 -1.02 10.30 7.94
N TYR A 128 -1.45 9.17 8.50
CA TYR A 128 -2.59 9.08 9.38
C TYR A 128 -2.14 8.41 10.68
N THR A 129 -2.34 9.09 11.80
CA THR A 129 -1.86 8.61 13.11
C THR A 129 -3.00 8.45 14.11
N LEU A 130 -3.14 7.29 14.75
CA LEU A 130 -4.09 7.13 15.86
C LEU A 130 -3.56 7.83 17.13
N SER A 131 -4.37 8.66 17.78
CA SER A 131 -4.00 9.31 19.05
C SER A 131 -4.45 8.53 20.30
N GLU A 132 -5.41 7.61 20.15
CA GLU A 132 -5.99 6.84 21.25
C GLU A 132 -6.49 5.47 20.78
N ASP A 133 -6.82 4.59 21.73
CA ASP A 133 -7.47 3.32 21.42
C ASP A 133 -8.91 3.55 20.94
N ILE A 134 -9.29 2.88 19.86
CA ILE A 134 -10.57 3.03 19.17
C ILE A 134 -11.42 1.78 19.36
N GLU A 135 -12.56 1.92 20.03
CA GLU A 135 -13.64 0.93 19.97
C GLU A 135 -14.69 1.39 18.95
N PHE A 136 -14.66 0.80 17.77
CA PHE A 136 -15.57 1.11 16.67
C PHE A 136 -16.98 0.60 16.97
N SER A 137 -17.87 1.57 17.19
CA SER A 137 -19.27 1.32 17.52
C SER A 137 -20.14 2.46 17.03
N PRO A 138 -20.23 2.68 15.71
CA PRO A 138 -20.97 3.80 15.16
C PRO A 138 -22.42 3.78 15.62
N THR A 139 -22.89 4.93 16.08
CA THR A 139 -24.22 5.10 16.67
C THR A 139 -25.28 5.37 15.59
N PRO A 140 -26.54 4.91 15.76
CA PRO A 140 -27.08 4.29 16.96
C PRO A 140 -27.53 2.83 16.82
N PRO A 141 -27.71 2.14 17.96
CA PRO A 141 -28.02 0.73 18.03
C PRO A 141 -29.37 0.40 17.37
N GLY A 142 -29.41 -0.66 16.55
CA GLY A 142 -30.66 -1.34 16.18
C GLY A 142 -31.16 -1.12 14.75
N GLN A 143 -30.47 -0.32 13.93
CA GLN A 143 -30.85 -0.11 12.54
C GLN A 143 -29.62 -0.16 11.63
N TRP A 144 -29.38 -1.30 11.00
CA TRP A 144 -28.47 -1.40 9.84
C TRP A 144 -28.90 -0.47 8.70
N SER A 145 -30.18 -0.07 8.69
CA SER A 145 -30.79 0.99 7.87
C SER A 145 -30.39 2.42 8.25
N SER A 146 -29.45 2.61 9.19
CA SER A 146 -29.04 3.97 9.62
C SER A 146 -28.16 4.69 8.61
N ILE A 147 -27.58 3.97 7.64
CA ILE A 147 -26.91 4.62 6.50
C ILE A 147 -28.01 5.02 5.51
N PRO A 148 -28.24 6.32 5.27
CA PRO A 148 -29.23 6.76 4.28
C PRO A 148 -28.91 6.16 2.90
N PRO A 149 -29.91 5.67 2.14
CA PRO A 149 -29.69 5.10 0.81
C PRO A 149 -29.00 6.05 -0.17
N ASP A 150 -29.17 7.36 0.04
CA ASP A 150 -28.63 8.46 -0.76
C ASP A 150 -27.39 9.12 -0.13
N SER A 151 -26.78 8.48 0.90
CA SER A 151 -25.61 9.03 1.58
C SER A 151 -24.44 9.24 0.60
N PRO A 152 -23.98 10.49 0.42
CA PRO A 152 -22.78 10.74 -0.40
C PRO A 152 -21.51 10.25 0.30
N GLN A 153 -21.51 10.22 1.64
CA GLN A 153 -20.38 9.77 2.46
C GLN A 153 -20.25 8.25 2.45
N TYR A 154 -21.37 7.52 2.43
CA TYR A 154 -21.43 6.07 2.48
C TYR A 154 -22.32 5.52 1.36
N PRO A 155 -21.85 5.58 0.09
CA PRO A 155 -22.66 5.17 -1.05
C PRO A 155 -22.99 3.68 -0.95
N GLN A 156 -24.26 3.33 -1.11
CA GLN A 156 -24.71 1.93 -1.00
C GLN A 156 -23.90 1.02 -1.92
N LEU A 157 -23.69 1.44 -3.18
CA LEU A 157 -22.98 0.67 -4.20
C LEU A 157 -21.47 0.51 -3.95
N ALA A 158 -20.91 1.24 -2.99
CA ALA A 158 -19.55 1.06 -2.49
C ALA A 158 -19.46 -0.01 -1.37
N GLY A 159 -20.49 -0.84 -1.21
CA GLY A 159 -20.54 -1.92 -0.21
C GLY A 159 -21.24 -1.54 1.09
N TYR A 160 -21.61 -0.27 1.29
CA TYR A 160 -22.31 0.18 2.49
C TYR A 160 -23.75 -0.33 2.63
N PHE A 161 -24.29 -0.99 1.60
CA PHE A 161 -25.52 -1.79 1.73
C PHE A 161 -25.36 -2.95 2.73
N LEU A 162 -24.13 -3.40 3.01
CA LEU A 162 -23.83 -4.38 4.06
C LEU A 162 -23.74 -3.74 5.45
N GLY A 163 -23.96 -2.43 5.58
CA GLY A 163 -23.62 -1.64 6.76
C GLY A 163 -22.18 -1.15 6.72
N PHE A 164 -21.65 -0.73 7.87
CA PHE A 164 -20.24 -0.36 8.00
C PHE A 164 -19.38 -1.62 7.95
N PHE A 165 -18.93 -1.98 6.75
CA PHE A 165 -18.09 -3.16 6.53
C PHE A 165 -16.62 -2.96 6.96
N THR A 166 -16.21 -1.74 7.31
CA THR A 166 -14.88 -1.47 7.85
C THR A 166 -14.86 -0.27 8.79
N ALA A 167 -13.90 -0.20 9.73
CA ALA A 167 -13.67 1.04 10.50
C ALA A 167 -12.85 2.04 9.69
N LEU A 168 -11.85 1.57 8.93
CA LEU A 168 -11.00 2.36 8.04
C LEU A 168 -11.09 1.82 6.62
N SER A 169 -11.45 2.67 5.65
CA SER A 169 -11.25 2.38 4.23
C SER A 169 -10.12 3.25 3.70
N ILE A 170 -9.07 2.62 3.17
CA ILE A 170 -7.97 3.31 2.48
C ILE A 170 -8.29 3.27 0.99
N GLU A 171 -8.66 4.44 0.46
CA GLU A 171 -9.15 4.66 -0.91
C GLU A 171 -8.22 5.57 -1.71
N ALA A 172 -6.98 5.74 -1.25
CA ALA A 172 -5.96 6.54 -1.90
C ALA A 172 -4.63 5.79 -1.95
N ASN A 173 -3.76 6.24 -2.85
CA ASN A 173 -2.39 5.77 -2.92
C ASN A 173 -1.51 6.53 -1.94
N ASP A 174 -0.32 5.99 -1.67
CA ASP A 174 0.72 6.68 -0.89
C ASP A 174 0.21 7.08 0.51
N VAL A 175 -0.38 6.08 1.18
CA VAL A 175 -0.96 6.23 2.51
C VAL A 175 -0.11 5.51 3.54
N GLU A 176 0.25 6.24 4.58
CA GLU A 176 0.85 5.66 5.78
C GLU A 176 -0.14 5.75 6.94
N LEU A 177 -0.55 4.60 7.47
CA LEU A 177 -1.32 4.48 8.70
C LEU A 177 -0.39 4.01 9.83
N ASP A 178 -0.11 4.89 10.78
CA ASP A 178 0.63 4.57 12.01
C ASP A 178 -0.33 4.56 13.20
N CYS A 179 -0.55 3.39 13.79
CA CYS A 179 -1.41 3.31 14.98
C CYS A 179 -0.69 3.74 16.26
N ALA A 180 0.61 4.06 16.23
CA ALA A 180 1.38 4.50 17.40
C ALA A 180 1.23 3.58 18.63
N GLY A 181 1.11 2.26 18.41
CA GLY A 181 0.92 1.24 19.43
C GLY A 181 -0.51 1.14 20.00
N LYS A 182 -1.46 1.89 19.44
CA LYS A 182 -2.88 1.92 19.83
C LYS A 182 -3.68 0.77 19.24
N GLU A 183 -4.77 0.45 19.93
CA GLU A 183 -5.74 -0.56 19.51
C GLU A 183 -6.86 0.04 18.66
N ILE A 184 -7.29 -0.68 17.64
CA ILE A 184 -8.59 -0.48 17.01
C ILE A 184 -9.33 -1.83 16.92
N LYS A 185 -10.61 -1.84 17.31
CA LYS A 185 -11.46 -3.05 17.33
C LYS A 185 -12.93 -2.70 17.21
N MET A 186 -13.78 -3.68 16.90
CA MET A 186 -15.24 -3.53 17.07
C MET A 186 -15.63 -3.49 18.55
N SER A 187 -16.71 -2.79 18.89
CA SER A 187 -17.40 -3.07 20.16
C SER A 187 -18.07 -4.44 20.12
N THR A 188 -18.22 -5.05 21.30
CA THR A 188 -18.95 -6.32 21.44
C THR A 188 -20.41 -6.19 20.98
N ALA A 189 -21.03 -5.02 21.18
CA ALA A 189 -22.41 -4.78 20.74
C ALA A 189 -22.53 -4.68 19.22
N PHE A 190 -21.56 -4.04 18.54
CA PHE A 190 -21.51 -3.96 17.09
C PHE A 190 -21.18 -5.32 16.46
N HIS A 191 -20.25 -6.07 17.05
CA HIS A 191 -19.86 -7.42 16.65
C HIS A 191 -21.04 -8.42 16.57
N LYS A 192 -22.03 -8.29 17.47
CA LYS A 192 -23.25 -9.12 17.47
C LYS A 192 -24.18 -8.84 16.29
N ARG A 193 -24.01 -7.70 15.60
CA ARG A 193 -24.95 -7.20 14.58
C ARG A 193 -24.32 -7.16 13.19
N GLN A 194 -23.09 -6.65 13.11
CA GLN A 194 -22.32 -6.60 11.86
C GLN A 194 -21.43 -7.83 11.78
N ARG A 195 -21.81 -8.80 10.95
CA ARG A 195 -21.07 -10.07 10.78
C ARG A 195 -20.13 -10.08 9.57
N PHE A 196 -20.09 -8.96 8.85
CA PHE A 196 -19.18 -8.72 7.75
C PHE A 196 -18.44 -7.41 8.04
N PHE A 197 -17.29 -7.50 8.71
CA PHE A 197 -16.50 -6.34 9.11
C PHE A 197 -15.00 -6.62 9.10
N SER A 198 -14.26 -5.78 8.39
CA SER A 198 -12.80 -5.68 8.50
C SER A 198 -12.41 -4.50 9.40
N ILE A 199 -11.27 -4.52 10.10
CA ILE A 199 -10.82 -3.29 10.77
C ILE A 199 -10.29 -2.27 9.75
N ILE A 200 -9.50 -2.76 8.80
CA ILE A 200 -8.94 -1.99 7.69
C ILE A 200 -9.33 -2.66 6.38
N GLU A 201 -9.93 -1.89 5.46
CA GLU A 201 -10.12 -2.26 4.06
C GLU A 201 -9.17 -1.43 3.20
N LEU A 202 -8.42 -2.08 2.32
CA LEU A 202 -7.53 -1.44 1.35
C LEU A 202 -8.26 -1.11 0.04
N GLY A 203 -9.43 -0.49 0.15
CA GLY A 203 -10.19 -0.05 -0.99
C GLY A 203 -11.55 0.54 -0.64
N SER A 204 -12.26 0.99 -1.66
CA SER A 204 -13.57 1.63 -1.52
C SER A 204 -14.74 0.64 -1.47
N SER A 205 -14.48 -0.66 -1.56
CA SER A 205 -15.51 -1.71 -1.59
C SER A 205 -14.91 -3.04 -1.13
N PRO A 206 -15.67 -3.88 -0.41
CA PRO A 206 -15.21 -5.20 0.04
C PRO A 206 -15.09 -6.22 -1.10
N PHE A 207 -15.69 -5.96 -2.26
CA PHE A 207 -15.63 -6.84 -3.43
C PHE A 207 -15.13 -6.11 -4.67
N PRO A 208 -14.34 -6.79 -5.53
CA PRO A 208 -14.09 -6.29 -6.87
C PRO A 208 -15.39 -6.33 -7.70
N ALA A 209 -15.43 -5.52 -8.77
CA ALA A 209 -16.61 -5.43 -9.63
C ALA A 209 -16.99 -6.81 -10.20
N GLY A 210 -18.27 -7.16 -10.12
CA GLY A 210 -18.80 -8.45 -10.61
C GLY A 210 -18.54 -9.65 -9.70
N ALA A 211 -17.93 -9.47 -8.53
CA ALA A 211 -17.78 -10.51 -7.51
C ALA A 211 -18.69 -10.27 -6.30
N GLY A 212 -18.84 -11.29 -5.45
CA GLY A 212 -19.74 -11.30 -4.31
C GLY A 212 -21.01 -12.15 -4.56
N PRO A 213 -21.90 -12.31 -3.56
CA PRO A 213 -23.12 -13.10 -3.75
C PRO A 213 -23.92 -12.72 -5.01
N PRO A 214 -24.58 -13.68 -5.68
CA PRO A 214 -25.11 -13.53 -7.06
C PRO A 214 -26.06 -12.35 -7.28
N GLN A 215 -26.75 -11.88 -6.23
CA GLN A 215 -27.56 -10.66 -6.27
C GLN A 215 -26.76 -9.35 -6.46
N PHE A 216 -25.42 -9.41 -6.41
CA PHE A 216 -24.51 -8.26 -6.49
C PHE A 216 -23.73 -8.17 -7.81
N ALA A 217 -23.83 -9.18 -8.68
CA ALA A 217 -23.19 -9.22 -9.99
C ALA A 217 -24.03 -8.53 -11.11
N SER A 218 -25.18 -7.94 -10.78
CA SER A 218 -26.03 -7.25 -11.76
C SER A 218 -25.58 -5.81 -11.99
N THR A 219 -25.62 -5.36 -13.25
CA THR A 219 -25.24 -4.02 -13.71
C THR A 219 -26.14 -2.89 -13.17
N PHE A 220 -27.26 -3.22 -12.50
CA PHE A 220 -28.12 -2.26 -11.79
C PHE A 220 -27.61 -1.91 -10.38
N THR A 221 -26.65 -2.67 -9.85
CA THR A 221 -26.04 -2.50 -8.51
C THR A 221 -24.55 -2.19 -8.58
N THR A 222 -24.04 -1.72 -9.73
CA THR A 222 -22.66 -1.28 -9.91
C THR A 222 -22.66 -0.01 -10.75
N PRO A 223 -22.39 1.17 -10.13
CA PRO A 223 -21.16 1.85 -10.54
C PRO A 223 -20.52 2.70 -9.43
N ALA A 224 -19.33 2.29 -9.02
CA ALA A 224 -18.12 3.10 -9.03
C ALA A 224 -17.02 2.09 -9.34
N SER A 225 -16.06 2.39 -10.23
CA SER A 225 -14.88 1.54 -10.36
C SER A 225 -14.26 1.42 -8.98
N PRO A 226 -14.24 0.23 -8.35
CA PRO A 226 -13.74 0.10 -6.99
C PRO A 226 -12.31 0.63 -6.97
N VAL A 227 -12.02 1.47 -5.98
CA VAL A 227 -10.68 1.98 -5.77
C VAL A 227 -9.92 0.94 -4.97
N PHE A 228 -8.73 0.59 -5.46
CA PHE A 228 -7.79 -0.29 -4.78
C PHE A 228 -6.55 0.53 -4.45
N ALA A 229 -6.25 0.67 -3.15
CA ALA A 229 -5.12 1.45 -2.72
C ALA A 229 -3.78 0.80 -3.14
N THR A 230 -2.81 1.64 -3.50
CA THR A 230 -1.44 1.22 -3.80
C THR A 230 -0.43 2.00 -2.97
N ASN A 231 0.73 1.40 -2.71
CA ASN A 231 1.76 1.98 -1.84
C ASN A 231 1.20 2.35 -0.46
N VAL A 232 0.71 1.35 0.27
CA VAL A 232 0.14 1.52 1.62
C VAL A 232 1.06 0.92 2.66
N VAL A 233 1.37 1.72 3.69
CA VAL A 233 2.11 1.26 4.88
C VAL A 233 1.17 1.27 6.07
N ILE A 234 1.02 0.14 6.75
CA ILE A 234 0.28 -0.01 8.00
C ILE A 234 1.28 -0.44 9.07
N LYS A 235 1.45 0.34 10.14
CA LYS A 235 2.46 0.04 11.15
C LYS A 235 2.03 0.32 12.58
N ASN A 236 2.68 -0.40 13.49
CA ASN A 236 2.56 -0.22 14.94
C ASN A 236 1.13 -0.38 15.46
N CYS A 237 0.32 -1.25 14.87
CA CYS A 237 -1.09 -1.41 15.20
C CYS A 237 -1.37 -2.59 16.13
N LYS A 238 -2.43 -2.47 16.95
CA LYS A 238 -3.11 -3.60 17.57
C LYS A 238 -4.52 -3.68 16.98
N LEU A 239 -4.78 -4.71 16.19
CA LEU A 239 -6.06 -4.93 15.53
C LEU A 239 -6.81 -6.04 16.27
N GLY A 240 -7.80 -5.65 17.07
CA GLY A 240 -8.54 -6.58 17.94
C GLY A 240 -9.78 -7.17 17.28
N LEU A 241 -10.84 -7.30 18.08
CA LEU A 241 -12.13 -7.91 17.70
C LEU A 241 -12.60 -7.47 16.30
N SER A 242 -12.77 -8.44 15.40
CA SER A 242 -13.35 -8.25 14.07
C SER A 242 -14.19 -9.46 13.66
N SER A 243 -15.41 -9.22 13.15
CA SER A 243 -16.30 -10.31 12.72
C SER A 243 -15.95 -10.89 11.34
N HIS A 244 -14.88 -10.39 10.72
CA HIS A 244 -14.39 -10.93 9.46
C HIS A 244 -12.84 -10.88 9.44
N HIS A 245 -12.24 -9.78 9.00
CA HIS A 245 -10.80 -9.66 8.87
C HIS A 245 -10.20 -8.56 9.77
N SER A 246 -8.92 -8.66 10.15
CA SER A 246 -8.23 -7.46 10.66
C SER A 246 -7.88 -6.52 9.50
N ILE A 247 -7.24 -7.04 8.44
CA ILE A 247 -6.94 -6.32 7.21
C ILE A 247 -7.47 -7.10 6.01
N HIS A 248 -8.22 -6.42 5.14
CA HIS A 248 -8.71 -6.97 3.89
C HIS A 248 -8.38 -6.06 2.70
N GLY A 249 -8.19 -6.65 1.53
CA GLY A 249 -7.91 -5.91 0.31
C GLY A 249 -8.02 -6.78 -0.95
N ASN A 250 -8.20 -6.11 -2.08
CA ASN A 250 -8.29 -6.71 -3.40
C ASN A 250 -7.41 -5.94 -4.38
N ASN A 251 -6.63 -6.64 -5.20
CA ASN A 251 -5.79 -6.07 -6.27
C ASN A 251 -4.83 -4.96 -5.83
N ASN A 252 -4.45 -4.92 -4.55
CA ASN A 252 -3.52 -3.92 -4.03
C ASN A 252 -2.09 -4.18 -4.50
N ALA A 253 -1.31 -3.12 -4.70
CA ALA A 253 0.10 -3.20 -5.06
C ALA A 253 0.94 -2.38 -4.08
N GLY A 254 2.02 -2.96 -3.54
CA GLY A 254 2.89 -2.25 -2.61
C GLY A 254 2.26 -2.09 -1.23
N VAL A 255 1.88 -3.19 -0.59
CA VAL A 255 1.30 -3.16 0.77
C VAL A 255 2.37 -3.61 1.76
N THR A 256 2.69 -2.78 2.73
CA THR A 256 3.61 -3.10 3.82
C THR A 256 2.86 -3.08 5.14
N VAL A 257 2.88 -4.20 5.87
CA VAL A 257 2.33 -4.29 7.23
C VAL A 257 3.47 -4.62 8.18
N GLN A 258 3.73 -3.73 9.14
CA GLN A 258 4.88 -3.81 10.03
C GLN A 258 4.49 -3.70 11.51
N ASN A 259 5.17 -4.47 12.36
CA ASN A 259 5.07 -4.35 13.83
C ASN A 259 3.62 -4.31 14.33
N THR A 260 2.77 -5.17 13.77
CA THR A 260 1.32 -5.15 13.99
C THR A 260 0.85 -6.45 14.62
N GLN A 261 0.07 -6.32 15.69
CA GLN A 261 -0.59 -7.42 16.37
C GLN A 261 -2.04 -7.54 15.88
N MET A 262 -2.52 -8.75 15.64
CA MET A 262 -3.88 -9.04 15.18
C MET A 262 -4.46 -10.21 15.98
N TYR A 263 -5.61 -10.03 16.62
CA TYR A 263 -6.27 -11.05 17.45
C TYR A 263 -7.78 -10.88 17.42
N ASP A 264 -8.49 -11.91 17.85
CA ASP A 264 -9.95 -11.93 17.96
C ASP A 264 -10.68 -11.62 16.64
N PHE A 265 -10.09 -12.03 15.52
CA PHE A 265 -10.74 -12.07 14.21
C PHE A 265 -11.46 -13.39 13.98
N GLU A 266 -12.57 -13.38 13.25
CA GLU A 266 -13.34 -14.60 12.95
C GLU A 266 -12.92 -15.32 11.67
N VAL A 267 -12.46 -14.59 10.64
CA VAL A 267 -12.08 -15.19 9.35
C VAL A 267 -10.58 -15.17 9.14
N GLY A 268 -9.90 -14.04 9.34
CA GLY A 268 -8.45 -13.95 9.12
C GLY A 268 -7.80 -12.65 9.58
N GLY A 269 -6.53 -12.71 9.99
CA GLY A 269 -5.76 -11.50 10.33
C GLY A 269 -5.53 -10.63 9.08
N VAL A 270 -4.93 -11.18 8.04
CA VAL A 270 -4.69 -10.49 6.76
C VAL A 270 -5.21 -11.33 5.61
N SER A 271 -6.04 -10.74 4.74
CA SER A 271 -6.51 -11.37 3.50
C SER A 271 -6.41 -10.39 2.34
N LEU A 272 -5.46 -10.63 1.42
CA LEU A 272 -5.21 -9.80 0.25
C LEU A 272 -5.37 -10.62 -1.03
N ASN A 273 -6.46 -10.39 -1.77
CA ASN A 273 -6.77 -11.15 -2.99
C ASN A 273 -6.13 -10.49 -4.21
N GLY A 274 -5.31 -11.24 -4.97
CA GLY A 274 -4.69 -10.71 -6.19
C GLY A 274 -3.68 -9.58 -5.95
N ALA A 275 -3.17 -9.44 -4.73
CA ALA A 275 -2.20 -8.41 -4.39
C ALA A 275 -0.79 -8.74 -4.89
N SER A 276 0.02 -7.70 -5.07
CA SER A 276 1.43 -7.78 -5.50
C SER A 276 2.32 -6.89 -4.65
N ASN A 277 3.62 -7.24 -4.56
CA ASN A 277 4.61 -6.49 -3.77
C ASN A 277 4.15 -6.27 -2.32
N VAL A 278 3.83 -7.38 -1.63
CA VAL A 278 3.36 -7.37 -0.24
C VAL A 278 4.51 -7.70 0.70
N VAL A 279 4.71 -6.88 1.73
CA VAL A 279 5.66 -7.10 2.82
C VAL A 279 4.89 -7.24 4.13
N LEU A 280 5.08 -8.36 4.82
CA LEU A 280 4.52 -8.62 6.14
C LEU A 280 5.68 -8.89 7.11
N GLU A 281 5.91 -8.01 8.07
CA GLU A 281 7.10 -8.05 8.92
C GLU A 281 6.76 -7.73 10.38
N GLY A 282 7.35 -8.47 11.32
CA GLY A 282 7.13 -8.23 12.74
C GLY A 282 5.67 -8.41 13.18
N LEU A 283 4.93 -9.32 12.52
CA LEU A 283 3.51 -9.55 12.82
C LEU A 283 3.31 -10.60 13.90
N THR A 284 2.35 -10.35 14.79
CA THR A 284 1.81 -11.37 15.70
C THR A 284 0.34 -11.58 15.34
N ILE A 285 0.01 -12.74 14.77
CA ILE A 285 -1.33 -13.06 14.29
C ILE A 285 -1.91 -14.19 15.14
N GLY A 286 -3.09 -13.93 15.69
CA GLY A 286 -3.86 -14.85 16.51
C GLY A 286 -3.86 -14.45 17.99
N PRO A 287 -4.76 -15.06 18.78
CA PRO A 287 -5.69 -16.10 18.36
C PRO A 287 -6.82 -15.58 17.46
N SER A 288 -7.38 -16.45 16.62
CA SER A 288 -8.71 -16.20 16.03
C SER A 288 -9.79 -16.47 17.08
N LEU A 289 -10.97 -15.90 16.91
CA LEU A 289 -12.15 -16.34 17.64
C LEU A 289 -12.51 -17.78 17.26
N LYS A 290 -13.08 -18.50 18.22
CA LYS A 290 -13.56 -19.87 18.04
C LYS A 290 -15.02 -19.90 17.63
#